data_AF-A0A936PIL7-F1
#
_entry.id   AF-A0A936PIL7-F1
#
_cell.length_a   1.000
_cell.length_b   1.000
_cell.length_c   1.000
_cell.angle_alpha   90.00
_cell.angle_beta   90.00
_cell.angle_gamma   90.00
#
_symmetry.space_group_name_H-M   'P 1'
#
loop_
_entity.id
_entity.type
_entity.pdbx_description
1 polymer ?
#
loop_
_entity_poly.entity_id
_entity_poly.type
_entity_poly.pdbx_seq_one_letter_code
_entity_poly.pdbx_strand_id
1 'polypeptide(L)'
;MANHPSESPVSPTQRDFQEFMQRGDDFFKIELLRPARAWYNKALELNIETDMVRQRIAECDRMLSFENKVVGLLCIVAAILLIALFVI
;
A
#
# COMPACT_ATOMS: atom_id res chain seq x y z
N MET A 1 35.29 -27.47 15.17
CA MET A 1 35.21 -26.18 14.44
C MET A 1 33.75 -25.85 14.27
N ALA A 2 33.18 -25.04 15.16
CA ALA A 2 31.78 -24.64 15.08
C ALA A 2 31.65 -23.56 14.00
N ASN A 3 30.92 -23.84 12.94
CA ASN A 3 30.49 -22.83 11.97
C ASN A 3 29.56 -21.86 12.70
N HIS A 4 30.10 -20.74 13.16
CA HIS A 4 29.31 -19.57 13.49
C HIS A 4 28.77 -19.03 12.16
N PRO A 5 27.44 -19.04 11.93
CA PRO A 5 26.89 -18.31 10.80
C PRO A 5 27.23 -16.84 11.03
N SER A 6 27.81 -16.22 10.01
CA SER A 6 28.08 -14.80 9.94
C SER A 6 26.76 -14.02 9.87
N GLU A 7 25.99 -14.02 10.96
CA GLU A 7 24.89 -13.09 11.18
C GLU A 7 25.52 -11.73 11.42
N SER A 8 25.67 -10.98 10.34
CA SER A 8 25.94 -9.54 10.42
C SER A 8 24.84 -8.93 11.29
N PRO A 9 25.16 -8.14 12.34
CA PRO A 9 24.14 -7.54 13.18
C PRO A 9 23.24 -6.69 12.29
N VAL A 10 21.97 -7.08 12.16
CA VAL A 10 20.97 -6.37 11.37
C VAL A 10 20.94 -4.93 11.85
N SER A 11 21.38 -4.00 11.01
CA SER A 11 21.49 -2.59 11.38
C SER A 11 20.12 -2.06 11.85
N PRO A 12 20.05 -1.07 12.75
CA PRO A 12 18.78 -0.48 13.16
C PRO A 12 17.91 -0.09 11.96
N THR A 13 18.53 0.47 10.93
CA THR A 13 17.88 0.85 9.66
C THR A 13 17.28 -0.34 8.92
N GLN A 14 17.93 -1.50 8.92
CA GLN A 14 17.41 -2.71 8.27
C GLN A 14 16.20 -3.29 9.03
N ARG A 15 16.17 -3.16 10.37
CA ARG A 15 14.99 -3.52 11.18
C ARG A 15 13.82 -2.59 10.91
N ASP A 16 14.06 -1.29 10.88
CA ASP A 16 13.02 -0.29 10.56
C ASP A 16 12.46 -0.52 9.14
N PHE A 17 13.32 -0.84 8.19
CA PHE A 17 12.91 -1.21 6.83
C PHE A 17 11.99 -2.43 6.82
N GLN A 18 12.38 -3.51 7.50
CA GLN A 18 11.57 -4.72 7.59
C GLN A 18 10.22 -4.44 8.26
N GLU A 19 10.19 -3.62 9.30
CA GLU A 19 8.96 -3.22 9.98
C GLU A 19 8.04 -2.41 9.06
N PHE A 20 8.58 -1.43 8.33
CA PHE A 20 7.79 -0.65 7.36
C PHE A 20 7.25 -1.51 6.22
N MET A 21 8.07 -2.43 5.70
CA MET A 21 7.64 -3.39 4.69
C MET A 21 6.52 -4.30 5.22
N GLN A 22 6.68 -4.86 6.43
CA GLN A 22 5.67 -5.73 7.04
C GLN A 22 4.35 -4.98 7.27
N ARG A 23 4.39 -3.77 7.84
CA ARG A 23 3.19 -2.95 8.03
C ARG A 23 2.51 -2.64 6.69
N GLY A 24 3.29 -2.28 5.66
CA GLY A 24 2.78 -2.07 4.31
C GLY A 24 2.07 -3.30 3.76
N ASP A 25 2.70 -4.47 3.89
CA ASP A 25 2.14 -5.76 3.45
C ASP A 25 0.87 -6.13 4.21
N ASP A 26 0.80 -5.86 5.52
CA ASP A 26 -0.37 -6.16 6.33
C ASP A 26 -1.57 -5.31 5.93
N PHE A 27 -1.38 -4.01 5.65
CA PHE A 27 -2.42 -3.17 5.08
C PHE A 27 -2.78 -3.56 3.65
N PHE A 28 -1.81 -3.99 2.86
CA PHE A 28 -2.03 -4.44 1.48
C PHE A 28 -2.92 -5.68 1.44
N LYS A 29 -2.68 -6.67 2.33
CA LYS A 29 -3.49 -7.90 2.43
C LYS A 29 -4.96 -7.66 2.72
N ILE A 30 -5.28 -6.58 3.43
CA ILE A 30 -6.65 -6.19 3.78
C ILE A 30 -7.21 -5.12 2.85
N GLU A 31 -6.59 -4.91 1.69
CA GLU A 31 -7.01 -3.97 0.65
C GLU A 31 -7.08 -2.50 1.13
N LEU A 32 -6.43 -2.18 2.25
CA LEU A 32 -6.24 -0.81 2.71
C LEU A 32 -5.01 -0.20 2.02
N LEU A 33 -5.15 0.01 0.71
CA LEU A 33 -4.07 0.38 -0.20
C LEU A 33 -3.45 1.75 0.08
N ARG A 34 -4.24 2.71 0.59
CA ARG A 34 -3.73 4.04 0.98
C ARG A 34 -2.79 3.95 2.19
N PRO A 35 -3.19 3.32 3.33
CA PRO A 35 -2.27 2.99 4.41
C PRO A 35 -1.06 2.16 3.97
N ALA A 36 -1.27 1.13 3.13
CA ALA A 36 -0.19 0.28 2.62
C ALA A 36 0.88 1.11 1.88
N ARG A 37 0.44 1.94 0.92
CA ARG A 37 1.31 2.86 0.19
C ARG A 37 2.05 3.82 1.11
N ALA A 38 1.40 4.35 2.15
CA ALA A 38 2.06 5.24 3.11
C ALA A 38 3.22 4.54 3.86
N TRP A 39 3.05 3.29 4.25
CA TRP A 39 4.12 2.50 4.88
C TRP A 39 5.26 2.15 3.91
N TYR A 40 4.94 1.79 2.66
CA TYR A 40 5.98 1.58 1.66
C TYR A 40 6.77 2.85 1.34
N ASN A 41 6.14 4.03 1.33
CA ASN A 41 6.89 5.29 1.19
C ASN A 41 7.90 5.50 2.33
N LYS A 42 7.54 5.15 3.57
CA LYS A 42 8.50 5.20 4.70
C LYS A 42 9.65 4.20 4.51
N ALA A 43 9.38 3.01 3.99
CA ALA A 43 10.44 2.05 3.62
C ALA A 43 11.36 2.61 2.52
N LEU A 44 10.79 3.35 1.56
CA LEU A 44 11.54 3.97 0.46
C LEU A 44 12.54 5.03 0.94
N GLU A 45 12.18 5.79 1.99
CA GLU A 45 13.04 6.81 2.60
C GLU A 45 14.35 6.23 3.17
N LEU A 46 14.36 4.94 3.51
CA LEU A 46 15.55 4.25 4.01
C LEU A 46 16.54 3.86 2.90
N ASN A 47 16.18 4.07 1.63
CA ASN A 47 17.00 3.77 0.45
C ASN A 47 17.49 2.30 0.35
N ILE A 48 16.77 1.39 0.99
CA ILE A 48 17.01 -0.06 0.92
C ILE A 48 16.04 -0.65 -0.12
N GLU A 49 16.55 -1.51 -1.00
CA GLU A 49 15.75 -2.26 -1.99
C GLU A 49 14.73 -1.39 -2.74
N THR A 50 15.18 -0.21 -3.16
CA THR A 50 14.35 0.89 -3.66
C THR A 50 13.45 0.48 -4.82
N ASP A 51 13.92 -0.41 -5.69
CA ASP A 51 13.17 -0.93 -6.83
C ASP A 51 11.99 -1.81 -6.40
N MET A 52 12.19 -2.70 -5.42
CA MET A 52 11.13 -3.54 -4.85
C MET A 52 10.06 -2.67 -4.19
N VAL A 53 10.47 -1.69 -3.38
CA VAL A 53 9.54 -0.79 -2.70
C VAL A 53 8.73 0.03 -3.70
N ARG A 54 9.36 0.54 -4.77
CA ARG A 54 8.67 1.24 -5.86
C ARG A 54 7.67 0.33 -6.57
N GLN A 55 7.99 -0.93 -6.79
CA GLN A 55 7.06 -1.90 -7.37
C GLN A 55 5.83 -2.09 -6.48
N ARG A 56 6.00 -2.21 -5.16
CA ARG A 56 4.89 -2.32 -4.21
C ARG A 56 3.99 -1.08 -4.22
N ILE A 57 4.59 0.12 -4.24
CA ILE A 57 3.85 1.38 -4.35
C ILE A 57 3.06 1.44 -5.66
N ALA A 58 3.69 1.06 -6.78
CA ALA A 58 3.03 1.04 -8.08
C ALA A 58 1.84 0.07 -8.11
N GLU A 59 1.94 -1.07 -7.42
CA GLU A 59 0.84 -2.02 -7.28
C GLU A 59 -0.34 -1.42 -6.50
N CYS A 60 -0.07 -0.76 -5.37
CA CYS A 60 -1.10 -0.01 -4.63
C CYS A 60 -1.80 1.03 -5.52
N ASP A 61 -1.03 1.79 -6.30
CA ASP A 61 -1.57 2.84 -7.17
C ASP A 61 -2.43 2.26 -8.29
N ARG A 62 -2.03 1.11 -8.87
CA ARG A 62 -2.83 0.39 -9.87
C ARG A 62 -4.18 -0.03 -9.30
N MET A 63 -4.18 -0.67 -8.12
CA MET A 63 -5.40 -1.14 -7.49
C MET A 63 -6.32 0.01 -7.06
N LEU A 64 -5.77 1.09 -6.48
CA LEU A 64 -6.54 2.30 -6.12
C LEU A 64 -7.21 2.97 -7.33
N SER A 65 -6.55 2.95 -8.48
CA SER A 65 -7.10 3.51 -9.72
C SER A 65 -8.33 2.73 -10.24
N PHE A 66 -8.45 1.45 -9.85
CA PHE A 66 -9.58 0.60 -10.19
C PHE A 66 -10.78 0.91 -9.30
N GLU A 67 -10.58 1.02 -7.98
CA GLU A 67 -11.65 1.27 -7.01
C GLU A 67 -12.33 2.63 -7.20
N ASN A 68 -11.56 3.70 -7.43
CA ASN A 68 -12.11 5.06 -7.56
C ASN A 68 -13.09 5.20 -8.74
N LYS A 69 -12.92 4.42 -9.80
CA LYS A 69 -13.81 4.45 -10.98
C LYS A 69 -15.18 3.86 -10.67
N VAL A 70 -15.20 2.76 -9.90
CA VAL A 70 -16.44 2.08 -9.51
C VAL A 70 -17.24 2.93 -8.52
N VAL A 71 -16.58 3.48 -7.51
CA VAL A 71 -17.22 4.36 -6.51
C VAL A 71 -17.78 5.61 -7.18
N GLY A 72 -17.03 6.24 -8.08
CA GLY A 72 -17.51 7.40 -8.85
C GLY A 72 -18.76 7.09 -9.66
N LEU A 73 -18.80 5.94 -10.34
CA LEU A 73 -19.97 5.53 -11.12
C LEU A 73 -21.20 5.27 -10.23
N LEU A 74 -21.02 4.60 -9.10
CA LEU A 74 -22.10 4.33 -8.14
C LEU A 74 -22.69 5.63 -7.58
N CYS A 75 -21.86 6.62 -7.24
CA CYS A 75 -22.33 7.93 -6.78
C CYS A 75 -23.15 8.66 -7.85
N ILE A 76 -22.75 8.59 -9.12
CA ILE A 76 -23.49 9.20 -10.23
C ILE A 76 -24.86 8.51 -10.39
N VAL A 77 -24.90 7.18 -10.40
CA VAL A 77 -26.16 6.42 -10.49
C VAL A 77 -27.09 6.75 -9.32
N ALA A 78 -26.57 6.77 -8.10
CA ALA A 78 -27.33 7.16 -6.91
C ALA A 78 -27.88 8.59 -7.02
N ALA A 79 -27.08 9.55 -7.51
CA ALA A 79 -27.53 10.92 -7.70
C ALA A 79 -28.65 11.04 -8.74
N ILE A 80 -28.57 10.30 -9.87
CA ILE A 80 -29.61 10.30 -10.89
C ILE A 80 -30.93 9.74 -10.33
N LEU A 81 -30.88 8.65 -9.56
CA LEU A 81 -32.06 8.06 -8.92
C LEU A 81 -32.71 9.02 -7.92
N LEU A 82 -31.91 9.74 -7.13
CA LEU A 82 -32.41 10.76 -6.20
C LEU A 82 -33.07 11.94 -6.92
N ILE A 83 -32.50 12.41 -8.03
CA ILE A 83 -33.08 13.49 -8.84
C ILE A 83 -34.40 13.03 -9.46
N ALA A 84 -34.46 11.82 -10.01
CA ALA A 84 -35.69 11.28 -10.61
C ALA A 84 -36.84 11.17 -9.59
N LEU A 85 -36.55 10.80 -8.34
CA LEU A 85 -37.54 10.77 -7.26
C LEU A 85 -38.05 12.15 -6.83
N PHE A 86 -37.26 13.21 -7.06
CA PHE A 86 -37.64 14.58 -6.69
C PHE A 86 -38.48 15.29 -7.77
N VAL A 87 -38.48 14.74 -8.99
CA VAL A 87 -39.19 15.28 -10.17
C VAL A 87 -40.58 14.67 -10.34
N ILE A 88 -40.88 13.56 -9.66
CA ILE A 88 -42.19 12.88 -9.61
C ILE A 88 -42.94 13.31 -8.36
#